data_AF-A0A0S6X6M4-F1
#
_entry.id   AF-A0A0S6X6M4-F1
#
_cell.length_a   1.000
_cell.length_b   1.000
_cell.length_c   1.000
_cell.angle_alpha   90.00
_cell.angle_beta   90.00
_cell.angle_gamma   90.00
#
_symmetry.space_group_name_H-M   'P 1'
#
loop_
_entity.id
_entity.type
_entity.pdbx_description
1 polymer ?
#
loop_
_entity_poly.entity_id
_entity_poly.type
_entity_poly.pdbx_seq_one_letter_code
_entity_poly.pdbx_strand_id
1 'polypeptide(L)'
;MLAEVTIDSAENKAFRRSIEDMVRSQRADEAADMLRDMLTGVCSAQGPLPAEFLNTRPEAISFTGWNLLADAIWKLDQCGEPVSAVSLDLSPHTISDEDGEPVLATRFFFDTSWPFSECTREELLEGFNDYGSAWHNDHADAEERVVGIDGLGTMADALAALHMANAARETPNATALQAELLGTLYMGVLFHLAVEDKARRTALPRRMALLAVSESPFAALSTPVLANCDAPETPSAPEPYDGATGFSGTYDEDAEEEDDFENESEDHADTMAALLSPSYSGDAQGSAPGDDPEAWHLPPPGIHTTGTQLRRKLVTEESISELAESARPGLLARLFRR
;
A
#
# COMPACT_ATOMS: atom_id res chain seq x y z
N MET A 1 -5.24 -25.96 -30.96
CA MET A 1 -5.11 -26.85 -29.78
C MET A 1 -4.82 -25.94 -28.61
N LEU A 2 -5.84 -25.67 -27.79
CA LEU A 2 -5.71 -24.78 -26.62
C LEU A 2 -5.18 -25.64 -25.47
N ALA A 3 -3.96 -25.35 -25.04
CA ALA A 3 -3.36 -25.97 -23.88
C ALA A 3 -4.16 -25.60 -22.62
N GLU A 4 -4.21 -26.55 -21.71
CA GLU A 4 -4.78 -26.43 -20.38
C GLU A 4 -4.09 -25.27 -19.63
N VAL A 5 -4.74 -24.10 -19.55
CA VAL A 5 -4.20 -22.93 -18.85
C VAL A 5 -4.32 -23.17 -17.36
N THR A 6 -3.28 -23.77 -16.78
CA THR A 6 -3.05 -23.73 -15.34
C THR A 6 -2.39 -22.40 -15.02
N ILE A 7 -2.93 -21.64 -14.06
CA ILE A 7 -2.36 -20.37 -13.59
C ILE A 7 -0.90 -20.57 -13.13
N ASP A 8 -0.53 -21.78 -12.72
CA ASP A 8 0.82 -22.18 -12.31
C ASP A 8 1.70 -22.77 -13.42
N SER A 9 1.27 -22.72 -14.69
CA SER A 9 2.07 -23.25 -15.79
C SER A 9 3.43 -22.55 -15.88
N ALA A 10 4.46 -23.30 -16.28
CA ALA A 10 5.79 -22.75 -16.50
C ALA A 10 5.77 -21.60 -17.53
N GLU A 11 4.86 -21.66 -18.50
CA GLU A 11 4.64 -20.63 -19.51
C GLU A 11 4.10 -19.33 -18.89
N ASN A 12 3.09 -19.40 -18.02
CA ASN A 12 2.55 -18.22 -17.35
C ASN A 12 3.55 -17.60 -16.38
N LYS A 13 4.39 -18.42 -15.73
CA LYS A 13 5.49 -17.93 -14.87
C LYS A 13 6.57 -17.23 -15.69
N ALA A 14 7.00 -17.83 -16.80
CA ALA A 14 7.96 -17.22 -17.71
C ALA A 14 7.43 -15.91 -18.32
N PHE A 15 6.16 -15.87 -18.70
CA PHE A 15 5.52 -14.66 -19.20
C PHE A 15 5.47 -13.55 -18.15
N ARG A 16 5.01 -13.84 -16.92
CA ARG A 16 5.03 -12.87 -15.80
C ARG A 16 6.42 -12.30 -15.56
N ARG A 17 7.44 -13.18 -15.48
CA ARG A 17 8.83 -12.76 -15.34
C ARG A 17 9.30 -11.89 -16.50
N SER A 18 8.89 -12.17 -17.74
CA SER A 18 9.29 -11.33 -18.88
C SER A 18 8.72 -9.91 -18.78
N ILE A 19 7.49 -9.75 -18.30
CA ILE A 19 6.89 -8.44 -18.04
C ILE A 19 7.61 -7.75 -16.89
N GLU A 20 7.84 -8.47 -15.80
CA GLU A 20 8.58 -7.97 -14.64
C GLU A 20 10.00 -7.53 -15.02
N ASP A 21 10.74 -8.31 -15.81
CA ASP A 21 12.06 -7.98 -16.32
C ASP A 21 12.05 -6.69 -17.16
N MET A 22 11.01 -6.49 -17.99
CA MET A 22 10.84 -5.24 -18.74
C MET A 22 10.67 -4.05 -17.80
N VAL A 23 9.80 -4.15 -16.81
CA VAL A 23 9.57 -3.08 -15.83
C VAL A 23 10.85 -2.79 -15.02
N ARG A 24 11.50 -3.84 -14.49
CA ARG A 24 12.76 -3.73 -13.74
C ARG A 24 13.88 -3.08 -14.56
N SER A 25 13.89 -3.34 -15.88
CA SER A 25 14.84 -2.77 -16.85
C SER A 25 14.42 -1.40 -17.41
N GLN A 26 13.50 -0.68 -16.75
CA GLN A 26 13.03 0.66 -17.17
C GLN A 26 12.36 0.67 -18.56
N ARG A 27 11.71 -0.44 -18.93
CA ARG A 27 10.94 -0.59 -20.17
C ARG A 27 9.45 -0.82 -19.86
N ALA A 28 8.94 -0.12 -18.84
CA ALA A 28 7.56 -0.24 -18.39
C ALA A 28 6.55 0.25 -19.45
N ASP A 29 6.88 1.29 -20.22
CA ASP A 29 6.05 1.75 -21.35
C ASP A 29 5.88 0.66 -22.41
N GLU A 30 6.99 0.00 -22.80
CA GLU A 30 6.95 -1.12 -23.76
C GLU A 30 6.12 -2.29 -23.23
N ALA A 31 6.20 -2.55 -21.91
CA ALA A 31 5.40 -3.60 -21.28
C ALA A 31 3.91 -3.25 -21.28
N ALA A 32 3.57 -1.98 -21.02
CA ALA A 32 2.19 -1.49 -21.08
C ALA A 32 1.61 -1.63 -22.49
N ASP A 33 2.35 -1.22 -23.53
CA ASP A 33 1.91 -1.34 -24.92
C ASP A 33 1.72 -2.81 -25.33
N MET A 34 2.67 -3.68 -24.97
CA MET A 34 2.57 -5.12 -25.25
C MET A 34 1.34 -5.74 -24.57
N LEU A 35 1.12 -5.46 -23.29
CA LEU A 35 -0.03 -5.98 -22.53
C LEU A 35 -1.35 -5.44 -23.08
N ARG A 36 -1.38 -4.15 -23.44
CA ARG A 36 -2.55 -3.51 -24.06
C ARG A 36 -2.92 -4.19 -25.38
N ASP A 37 -1.93 -4.47 -26.24
CA ASP A 37 -2.14 -5.17 -27.51
C ASP A 37 -2.70 -6.58 -27.28
N MET A 38 -2.15 -7.34 -26.32
CA MET A 38 -2.67 -8.67 -25.96
C MET A 38 -4.09 -8.60 -25.38
N LEU A 39 -4.39 -7.58 -24.58
CA LEU A 39 -5.70 -7.37 -23.98
C LEU A 39 -6.79 -7.07 -25.02
N THR A 40 -6.45 -6.53 -26.20
CA THR A 40 -7.44 -6.34 -27.28
C THR A 40 -8.14 -7.63 -27.70
N GLY A 41 -7.50 -8.79 -27.51
CA GLY A 41 -8.08 -10.10 -27.80
C GLY A 41 -9.12 -10.59 -26.78
N VAL A 42 -9.16 -9.98 -25.59
CA VAL A 42 -10.05 -10.38 -24.47
C VAL A 42 -10.98 -9.28 -24.00
N CYS A 43 -10.68 -8.01 -24.29
CA CYS A 43 -11.53 -6.86 -23.98
C CYS A 43 -12.60 -6.66 -25.06
N SER A 44 -13.87 -6.91 -24.73
CA SER A 44 -14.99 -6.62 -25.63
C SER A 44 -16.32 -6.59 -24.87
N ALA A 45 -17.41 -6.14 -25.51
CA ALA A 45 -18.74 -6.11 -24.89
C ALA A 45 -19.26 -7.50 -24.46
N GLN A 46 -18.71 -8.59 -25.01
CA GLN A 46 -19.03 -9.97 -24.63
C GLN A 46 -17.80 -10.74 -24.12
N GLY A 47 -16.67 -10.05 -23.93
CA GLY A 47 -15.41 -10.62 -23.49
C GLY A 47 -15.36 -10.80 -21.97
N PRO A 48 -14.33 -11.48 -21.44
CA PRO A 48 -14.13 -11.57 -19.99
C PRO A 48 -13.88 -10.22 -19.33
N LEU A 49 -13.30 -9.27 -20.05
CA LEU A 49 -13.09 -7.89 -19.59
C LEU A 49 -13.87 -6.92 -20.49
N PRO A 50 -14.39 -5.82 -19.92
CA PRO A 50 -15.07 -4.78 -20.67
C PRO A 50 -14.10 -4.06 -21.64
N ALA A 51 -14.63 -3.45 -22.71
CA ALA A 51 -13.82 -2.71 -23.66
C ALA A 51 -13.21 -1.45 -23.01
N GLU A 52 -13.93 -0.88 -22.05
CA GLU A 52 -13.58 0.28 -21.24
C GLU A 52 -12.31 0.04 -20.42
N PHE A 53 -11.94 -1.22 -20.16
CA PHE A 53 -10.70 -1.59 -19.47
C PHE A 53 -9.44 -1.02 -20.17
N LEU A 54 -9.50 -0.84 -21.49
CA LEU A 54 -8.40 -0.29 -22.29
C LEU A 54 -8.38 1.25 -22.35
N ASN A 55 -9.37 1.93 -21.76
CA ASN A 55 -9.45 3.38 -21.78
C ASN A 55 -8.49 4.02 -20.78
N THR A 56 -8.19 3.33 -19.67
CA THR A 56 -7.27 3.84 -18.66
C THR A 56 -5.85 3.93 -19.22
N ARG A 57 -5.21 5.06 -18.92
CA ARG A 57 -3.85 5.42 -19.30
C ARG A 57 -3.10 5.89 -18.03
N PRO A 58 -1.75 5.83 -18.00
CA PRO A 58 -0.99 6.26 -16.84
C PRO A 58 -1.32 7.70 -16.39
N GLU A 59 -1.61 8.60 -17.34
CA GLU A 59 -1.89 10.01 -17.07
C GLU A 59 -3.26 10.26 -16.40
N ALA A 60 -4.15 9.27 -16.44
CA ALA A 60 -5.44 9.33 -15.76
C ALA A 60 -5.34 8.93 -14.28
N ILE A 61 -4.20 8.36 -13.86
CA ILE A 61 -3.98 7.90 -12.50
C ILE A 61 -3.42 9.05 -11.68
N SER A 62 -4.04 9.34 -10.54
CA SER A 62 -3.59 10.40 -9.64
C SER A 62 -3.42 9.88 -8.21
N PHE A 63 -2.61 10.60 -7.44
CA PHE A 63 -2.31 10.26 -6.04
C PHE A 63 -2.73 11.39 -5.12
N THR A 64 -3.54 11.06 -4.13
CA THR A 64 -3.93 11.95 -3.03
C THR A 64 -3.06 11.68 -1.81
N GLY A 65 -2.99 12.61 -0.86
CA GLY A 65 -2.22 12.41 0.38
C GLY A 65 -0.69 12.37 0.22
N TRP A 66 -0.13 12.54 -1.00
CA TRP A 66 1.32 12.54 -1.23
C TRP A 66 2.08 13.54 -0.36
N ASN A 67 1.47 14.71 -0.10
CA ASN A 67 2.03 15.73 0.79
C ASN A 67 2.05 15.32 2.27
N LEU A 68 1.19 14.37 2.68
CA LEU A 68 1.11 13.86 4.04
C LEU A 68 2.25 12.88 4.38
N LEU A 69 2.98 12.38 3.37
CA LEU A 69 4.15 11.53 3.57
C LEU A 69 5.18 12.19 4.50
N ALA A 70 5.40 13.50 4.39
CA ALA A 70 6.35 14.22 5.23
C ALA A 70 6.00 14.12 6.71
N ASP A 71 4.73 14.33 7.06
CA ASP A 71 4.25 14.27 8.44
C ASP A 71 4.28 12.83 8.98
N ALA A 72 3.92 11.85 8.15
CA ALA A 72 3.98 10.43 8.51
C ALA A 72 5.43 9.98 8.80
N ILE A 73 6.36 10.34 7.91
CA ILE A 73 7.79 10.06 8.08
C ILE A 73 8.32 10.74 9.34
N TRP A 74 8.02 12.03 9.54
CA TRP A 74 8.51 12.78 10.69
C TRP A 74 8.06 12.16 12.03
N LYS A 75 6.82 11.68 12.11
CA LYS A 75 6.30 10.97 13.29
C LYS A 75 7.07 9.67 13.56
N LEU A 76 7.33 8.89 12.51
CA LEU A 76 8.04 7.61 12.63
C LEU A 76 9.51 7.80 13.02
N ASP A 77 10.18 8.82 12.47
CA ASP A 77 11.57 9.14 12.80
C ASP A 77 11.78 9.42 14.29
N GLN A 78 10.77 9.90 15.01
CA GLN A 78 10.85 10.13 16.46
C GLN A 78 11.05 8.82 17.25
N CYS A 79 10.87 7.66 16.63
CA CYS A 79 11.09 6.35 17.24
C CYS A 79 12.56 5.88 17.20
N GLY A 80 13.48 6.69 16.69
CA GLY A 80 14.93 6.55 16.87
C GLY A 80 15.71 6.05 15.65
N GLU A 81 15.04 5.54 14.62
CA GLU A 81 15.64 5.19 13.33
C GLU A 81 14.93 5.98 12.22
N PRO A 82 15.66 6.61 11.29
CA PRO A 82 15.04 7.33 10.19
C PRO A 82 14.43 6.35 9.19
N VAL A 83 13.21 6.62 8.72
CA VAL A 83 12.62 5.92 7.59
C VAL A 83 13.52 6.06 6.34
N SER A 84 13.98 4.94 5.80
CA SER A 84 14.89 4.90 4.64
C SER A 84 14.22 4.41 3.36
N ALA A 85 13.02 3.85 3.43
CA ALA A 85 12.19 3.56 2.26
C ALA A 85 10.69 3.71 2.50
N VAL A 86 9.97 4.00 1.42
CA VAL A 86 8.50 3.95 1.34
C VAL A 86 8.10 2.99 0.23
N SER A 87 7.10 2.15 0.49
CA SER A 87 6.47 1.30 -0.52
C SER A 87 5.00 1.66 -0.68
N LEU A 88 4.55 1.70 -1.93
CA LEU A 88 3.16 1.86 -2.30
C LEU A 88 2.65 0.54 -2.88
N ASP A 89 1.73 -0.08 -2.17
CA ASP A 89 1.37 -1.49 -2.35
C ASP A 89 -0.09 -1.61 -2.79
N LEU A 90 -0.27 -1.80 -4.08
CA LEU A 90 -1.56 -1.87 -4.77
C LEU A 90 -2.13 -3.29 -4.69
N SER A 91 -3.38 -3.40 -4.26
CA SER A 91 -4.18 -4.64 -4.30
C SER A 91 -5.22 -4.55 -5.43
N PRO A 92 -4.93 -5.05 -6.65
CA PRO A 92 -5.72 -4.77 -7.86
C PRO A 92 -7.11 -5.42 -7.88
N HIS A 93 -7.40 -6.36 -6.98
CA HIS A 93 -8.71 -7.03 -6.87
C HIS A 93 -9.49 -6.63 -5.61
N THR A 94 -8.89 -5.82 -4.73
CA THR A 94 -9.50 -5.41 -3.47
C THR A 94 -9.93 -3.96 -3.62
N ILE A 95 -11.23 -3.72 -3.54
CA ILE A 95 -11.80 -2.38 -3.72
C ILE A 95 -12.07 -1.78 -2.35
N SER A 96 -11.71 -0.51 -2.19
CA SER A 96 -11.99 0.25 -0.99
C SER A 96 -13.46 0.68 -1.00
N ASP A 97 -14.16 0.37 0.10
CA ASP A 97 -15.57 0.74 0.28
C ASP A 97 -15.78 2.27 0.37
N GLU A 98 -14.71 3.04 0.60
CA GLU A 98 -14.76 4.49 0.84
C GLU A 98 -14.82 5.30 -0.47
N ASP A 99 -14.06 4.87 -1.48
CA ASP A 99 -13.83 5.63 -2.72
C ASP A 99 -14.07 4.81 -4.00
N GLY A 100 -14.25 3.48 -3.91
CA GLY A 100 -14.42 2.62 -5.07
C GLY A 100 -13.13 2.39 -5.86
N GLU A 101 -11.98 2.75 -5.30
CA GLU A 101 -10.66 2.57 -5.90
C GLU A 101 -9.99 1.29 -5.36
N PRO A 102 -9.00 0.70 -6.07
CA PRO A 102 -8.26 -0.42 -5.52
C PRO A 102 -7.51 0.01 -4.26
N VAL A 103 -7.47 -0.88 -3.26
CA VAL A 103 -6.77 -0.62 -2.00
C VAL A 103 -5.29 -0.38 -2.28
N LEU A 104 -4.80 0.78 -1.82
CA LEU A 104 -3.41 1.15 -1.81
C LEU A 104 -2.92 1.26 -0.36
N ALA A 105 -1.90 0.48 -0.02
CA ALA A 105 -1.23 0.58 1.27
C ALA A 105 0.09 1.37 1.14
N THR A 106 0.39 2.22 2.11
CA THR A 106 1.65 2.92 2.28
C THR A 106 2.44 2.23 3.40
N ARG A 107 3.60 1.67 3.08
CA ARG A 107 4.48 0.98 4.03
C ARG A 107 5.78 1.74 4.19
N PHE A 108 6.26 1.86 5.43
CA PHE A 108 7.51 2.56 5.76
C PHE A 108 8.54 1.56 6.27
N PHE A 109 9.79 1.71 5.86
CA PHE A 109 10.88 0.81 6.25
C PHE A 109 12.08 1.57 6.79
N PHE A 110 12.87 0.89 7.60
CA PHE A 110 14.12 1.37 8.17
C PHE A 110 15.30 0.56 7.64
N ASP A 111 16.52 1.04 7.86
CA ASP A 111 17.72 0.32 7.43
C ASP A 111 17.96 -0.99 8.19
N THR A 112 17.28 -1.18 9.32
CA THR A 112 17.27 -2.44 10.07
C THR A 112 16.56 -3.57 9.32
N SER A 113 15.64 -3.23 8.41
CA SER A 113 14.91 -4.18 7.57
C SER A 113 15.71 -4.59 6.34
N TRP A 114 16.35 -3.60 5.73
CA TRP A 114 17.25 -3.74 4.58
C TRP A 114 18.04 -2.43 4.45
N PRO A 115 19.31 -2.40 4.02
CA PRO A 115 20.09 -1.17 3.94
C PRO A 115 19.66 -0.23 2.78
N PHE A 116 18.39 0.18 2.76
CA PHE A 116 17.78 1.00 1.69
C PHE A 116 18.50 2.32 1.46
N SER A 117 19.04 2.94 2.52
CA SER A 117 19.78 4.20 2.40
C SER A 117 21.13 4.04 1.67
N GLU A 118 21.67 2.82 1.61
CA GLU A 118 22.96 2.53 0.97
C GLU A 118 22.80 1.85 -0.39
N CYS A 119 21.64 1.21 -0.65
CA CYS A 119 21.42 0.45 -1.87
C CYS A 119 21.22 1.33 -3.11
N THR A 120 21.89 0.92 -4.17
CA THR A 120 21.56 1.25 -5.57
C THR A 120 20.28 0.56 -6.02
N ARG A 121 19.75 0.96 -7.18
CA ARG A 121 18.57 0.31 -7.78
C ARG A 121 18.81 -1.18 -8.02
N GLU A 122 19.98 -1.54 -8.51
CA GLU A 122 20.37 -2.93 -8.77
C GLU A 122 20.40 -3.75 -7.49
N GLU A 123 20.96 -3.22 -6.40
CA GLU A 123 20.97 -3.90 -5.09
C GLU A 123 19.57 -4.03 -4.48
N LEU A 124 18.69 -3.04 -4.69
CA LEU A 124 17.27 -3.17 -4.32
C LEU A 124 16.58 -4.27 -5.12
N LEU A 125 16.88 -4.39 -6.41
CA LEU A 125 16.32 -5.45 -7.27
C LEU A 125 16.75 -6.85 -6.83
N GLU A 126 17.98 -7.02 -6.34
CA GLU A 126 18.44 -8.30 -5.76
C GLU A 126 17.65 -8.71 -4.51
N GLY A 127 17.09 -7.74 -3.79
CA GLY A 127 16.23 -7.97 -2.63
C GLY A 127 14.86 -8.57 -2.95
N PHE A 128 14.42 -8.50 -4.22
CA PHE A 128 13.17 -9.12 -4.67
C PHE A 128 13.44 -10.52 -5.25
N ASN A 129 12.81 -11.54 -4.66
CA ASN A 129 12.89 -12.94 -5.08
C ASN A 129 11.51 -13.51 -5.43
N ASP A 130 11.48 -14.79 -5.84
CA ASP A 130 10.26 -15.51 -6.25
C ASP A 130 9.17 -15.59 -5.16
N TYR A 131 9.52 -15.35 -3.90
CA TYR A 131 8.62 -15.39 -2.74
C TYR A 131 8.27 -13.99 -2.20
N GLY A 132 8.72 -12.92 -2.87
CA GLY A 132 8.52 -11.53 -2.44
C GLY A 132 9.85 -10.82 -2.14
N SER A 133 9.79 -9.74 -1.37
CA SER A 133 10.99 -9.01 -0.95
C SER A 133 11.58 -9.56 0.35
N ALA A 134 12.89 -9.40 0.55
CA ALA A 134 13.57 -9.78 1.79
C ALA A 134 13.01 -9.06 3.05
N TRP A 135 12.36 -7.92 2.86
CA TRP A 135 11.80 -7.05 3.91
C TRP A 135 10.27 -7.08 4.00
N HIS A 136 9.57 -7.96 3.28
CA HIS A 136 8.11 -7.93 3.10
C HIS A 136 7.28 -7.75 4.40
N ASN A 137 7.74 -8.28 5.53
CA ASN A 137 7.05 -8.22 6.83
C ASN A 137 7.72 -7.34 7.89
N ASP A 138 8.72 -6.55 7.53
CA ASP A 138 9.49 -5.73 8.46
C ASP A 138 9.27 -4.22 8.23
N HIS A 139 8.02 -3.85 7.96
CA HIS A 139 7.62 -2.44 7.87
C HIS A 139 7.26 -1.88 9.26
N ALA A 140 7.30 -0.56 9.39
CA ALA A 140 6.85 0.14 10.57
C ALA A 140 5.33 0.00 10.77
N ASP A 141 4.89 -0.15 12.03
CA ASP A 141 3.49 -0.02 12.41
C ASP A 141 3.06 1.44 12.23
N ALA A 142 2.44 1.77 11.10
CA ALA A 142 1.98 3.10 10.74
C ALA A 142 0.55 3.07 10.19
N GLU A 143 -0.03 4.25 9.96
CA GLU A 143 -1.28 4.34 9.21
C GLU A 143 -1.05 3.81 7.79
N GLU A 144 -1.72 2.72 7.43
CA GLU A 144 -1.50 2.06 6.14
C GLU A 144 -2.03 2.87 4.95
N ARG A 145 -2.83 3.93 5.14
CA ARG A 145 -3.46 4.72 4.07
C ARG A 145 -3.06 6.20 4.08
N VAL A 146 -1.76 6.47 4.02
CA VAL A 146 -1.27 7.86 3.90
C VAL A 146 -1.47 8.41 2.48
N VAL A 147 -1.23 7.58 1.47
CA VAL A 147 -1.40 7.93 0.05
C VAL A 147 -2.61 7.17 -0.50
N GLY A 148 -3.53 7.91 -1.12
CA GLY A 148 -4.65 7.37 -1.88
C GLY A 148 -4.36 7.36 -3.38
N ILE A 149 -5.16 6.61 -4.13
CA ILE A 149 -5.10 6.49 -5.59
C ILE A 149 -6.47 6.75 -6.19
N ASP A 150 -6.49 7.34 -7.38
CA ASP A 150 -7.70 7.58 -8.16
C ASP A 150 -7.44 7.27 -9.65
N GLY A 151 -8.50 6.89 -10.37
CA GLY A 151 -8.47 6.61 -11.81
C GLY A 151 -8.27 5.13 -12.17
N LEU A 152 -8.29 4.23 -11.20
CA LEU A 152 -8.20 2.78 -11.41
C LEU A 152 -9.50 2.03 -11.09
N GLY A 153 -10.50 2.67 -10.47
CA GLY A 153 -11.72 2.03 -9.97
C GLY A 153 -12.43 1.17 -11.00
N THR A 154 -12.68 1.68 -12.22
CA THR A 154 -13.33 0.89 -13.29
C THR A 154 -12.55 -0.37 -13.68
N MET A 155 -11.21 -0.30 -13.69
CA MET A 155 -10.38 -1.47 -13.97
C MET A 155 -10.41 -2.45 -12.79
N ALA A 156 -10.36 -1.94 -11.55
CA ALA A 156 -10.39 -2.74 -10.33
C ALA A 156 -11.72 -3.48 -10.18
N ASP A 157 -12.84 -2.80 -10.43
CA ASP A 157 -14.19 -3.37 -10.49
C ASP A 157 -14.26 -4.54 -11.49
N ALA A 158 -13.76 -4.33 -12.71
CA ALA A 158 -13.75 -5.35 -13.74
C ALA A 158 -12.90 -6.57 -13.35
N LEU A 159 -11.72 -6.34 -12.76
CA LEU A 159 -10.83 -7.40 -12.29
C LEU A 159 -11.41 -8.15 -11.09
N ALA A 160 -12.02 -7.44 -10.13
CA ALA A 160 -12.66 -8.05 -8.97
C ALA A 160 -13.86 -8.91 -9.39
N ALA A 161 -14.69 -8.41 -10.31
CA ALA A 161 -15.82 -9.16 -10.86
C ALA A 161 -15.36 -10.41 -11.62
N LEU A 162 -14.33 -10.30 -12.47
CA LEU A 162 -13.75 -11.43 -13.18
C LEU A 162 -13.14 -12.45 -12.22
N HIS A 163 -12.40 -11.98 -11.22
CA HIS A 163 -11.79 -12.81 -10.18
C HIS A 163 -12.85 -13.63 -9.43
N MET A 164 -13.92 -12.98 -8.96
CA MET A 164 -15.03 -13.66 -8.29
C MET A 164 -15.72 -14.68 -9.21
N ALA A 165 -15.94 -14.34 -10.48
CA ALA A 165 -16.54 -15.24 -11.45
C ALA A 165 -15.65 -16.48 -11.73
N ASN A 166 -14.34 -16.31 -11.74
CA ASN A 166 -13.39 -17.42 -11.87
C ASN A 166 -13.36 -18.27 -10.60
N ALA A 167 -13.28 -17.65 -9.41
CA ALA A 167 -13.27 -18.36 -8.13
C ALA A 167 -14.55 -19.18 -7.88
N ALA A 168 -15.70 -18.71 -8.35
CA ALA A 168 -16.97 -19.42 -8.23
C ALA A 168 -17.09 -20.66 -9.15
N ARG A 169 -16.18 -20.83 -10.12
CA ARG A 169 -16.20 -21.94 -11.08
C ARG A 169 -15.31 -23.08 -10.61
N GLU A 170 -15.83 -24.31 -10.71
CA GLU A 170 -15.04 -25.52 -10.47
C GLU A 170 -13.88 -25.65 -11.49
N THR A 171 -14.10 -25.23 -12.73
CA THR A 171 -13.07 -25.15 -13.79
C THR A 171 -13.22 -23.85 -14.58
N PRO A 172 -12.46 -22.80 -14.24
CA PRO A 172 -12.42 -21.57 -15.01
C PRO A 172 -11.97 -21.83 -16.45
N ASN A 173 -12.54 -21.11 -17.42
CA ASN A 173 -12.12 -21.26 -18.81
C ASN A 173 -10.76 -20.55 -19.04
N ALA A 174 -9.97 -21.09 -19.97
CA ALA A 174 -8.61 -20.60 -20.26
C ALA A 174 -8.56 -19.11 -20.63
N THR A 175 -9.55 -18.61 -21.38
CA THR A 175 -9.62 -17.22 -21.82
C THR A 175 -9.87 -16.26 -20.65
N ALA A 176 -10.70 -16.64 -19.67
CA ALA A 176 -10.97 -15.83 -18.49
C ALA A 176 -9.75 -15.78 -17.56
N LEU A 177 -9.04 -16.89 -17.40
CA LEU A 177 -7.78 -16.93 -16.64
C LEU A 177 -6.69 -16.08 -17.32
N GLN A 178 -6.60 -16.14 -18.65
CA GLN A 178 -5.68 -15.31 -19.41
C GLN A 178 -6.04 -13.82 -19.29
N ALA A 179 -7.33 -13.48 -19.35
CA ALA A 179 -7.78 -12.10 -19.20
C ALA A 179 -7.48 -11.54 -17.80
N GLU A 180 -7.69 -12.34 -16.75
CA GLU A 180 -7.35 -11.96 -15.38
C GLU A 180 -5.85 -11.72 -15.23
N LEU A 181 -5.01 -12.66 -15.71
CA LEU A 181 -3.55 -12.51 -15.70
C LEU A 181 -3.08 -11.24 -16.42
N LEU A 182 -3.56 -11.02 -17.64
CA LEU A 182 -3.16 -9.86 -18.46
C LEU A 182 -3.65 -8.56 -17.83
N GLY A 183 -4.88 -8.53 -17.31
CA GLY A 183 -5.46 -7.34 -16.71
C GLY A 183 -4.77 -6.94 -15.41
N THR A 184 -4.44 -7.91 -14.54
CA THR A 184 -3.67 -7.68 -13.32
C THR A 184 -2.28 -7.14 -13.63
N LEU A 185 -1.56 -7.75 -14.58
CA LEU A 185 -0.24 -7.27 -15.00
C LEU A 185 -0.32 -5.86 -15.60
N TYR A 186 -1.29 -5.59 -16.47
CA TYR A 186 -1.45 -4.29 -17.10
C TYR A 186 -1.73 -3.20 -16.08
N MET A 187 -2.64 -3.43 -15.12
CA MET A 187 -2.90 -2.49 -14.03
C MET A 187 -1.64 -2.24 -13.19
N GLY A 188 -0.89 -3.29 -12.83
CA GLY A 188 0.36 -3.16 -12.08
C GLY A 188 1.41 -2.32 -12.81
N VAL A 189 1.53 -2.48 -14.14
CA VAL A 189 2.43 -1.68 -14.97
C VAL A 189 1.97 -0.22 -15.05
N LEU A 190 0.67 0.04 -15.26
CA LEU A 190 0.13 1.40 -15.26
C LEU A 190 0.37 2.11 -13.92
N PHE A 191 0.15 1.39 -12.82
CA PHE A 191 0.44 1.89 -11.47
C PHE A 191 1.92 2.25 -11.31
N HIS A 192 2.84 1.36 -11.73
CA HIS A 192 4.27 1.65 -11.68
C HIS A 192 4.63 2.93 -12.44
N LEU A 193 4.15 3.08 -13.68
CA LEU A 193 4.37 4.26 -14.50
C LEU A 193 3.82 5.53 -13.83
N ALA A 194 2.64 5.46 -13.22
CA ALA A 194 2.04 6.57 -12.52
C ALA A 194 2.84 6.98 -11.27
N VAL A 195 3.31 6.00 -10.46
CA VAL A 195 4.18 6.28 -9.30
C VAL A 195 5.50 6.91 -9.76
N GLU A 196 6.09 6.42 -10.85
CA GLU A 196 7.31 6.98 -11.43
C GLU A 196 7.12 8.44 -11.87
N ASP A 197 6.07 8.74 -12.64
CA ASP A 197 5.76 10.11 -13.07
C ASP A 197 5.49 11.02 -11.86
N LYS A 198 4.74 10.53 -10.88
CA LYS A 198 4.45 11.27 -9.64
C LYS A 198 5.74 11.62 -8.89
N ALA A 199 6.62 10.65 -8.70
CA ALA A 199 7.89 10.84 -7.98
C ALA A 199 8.86 11.77 -8.73
N ARG A 200 8.84 11.77 -10.07
CA ARG A 200 9.62 12.70 -10.90
C ARG A 200 9.10 14.14 -10.82
N ARG A 201 7.78 14.33 -10.76
CA ARG A 201 7.15 15.66 -10.71
C ARG A 201 7.08 16.25 -9.31
N THR A 202 6.93 15.41 -8.30
CA THR A 202 6.79 15.80 -6.90
C THR A 202 7.86 15.07 -6.09
N ALA A 203 8.89 15.80 -5.68
CA ALA A 203 9.97 15.23 -4.89
C ALA A 203 9.44 14.56 -3.61
N LEU A 204 10.13 13.50 -3.17
CA LEU A 204 9.91 12.91 -1.86
C LEU A 204 10.34 13.88 -0.75
N PRO A 205 9.83 13.72 0.49
CA PRO A 205 10.17 14.61 1.61
C PRO A 205 11.67 14.68 1.92
N ARG A 206 12.42 13.62 1.58
CA ARG A 206 13.89 13.55 1.60
C ARG A 206 14.38 12.49 0.62
N ARG A 207 15.70 12.38 0.45
CA ARG A 207 16.30 11.23 -0.25
C ARG A 207 15.98 9.92 0.50
N MET A 208 15.38 8.97 -0.21
CA MET A 208 15.04 7.64 0.27
C MET A 208 14.68 6.73 -0.91
N ALA A 209 14.60 5.42 -0.67
CA ALA A 209 14.06 4.50 -1.66
C ALA A 209 12.53 4.62 -1.76
N LEU A 210 12.00 4.53 -2.98
CA LEU A 210 10.57 4.42 -3.26
C LEU A 210 10.31 3.14 -4.03
N LEU A 211 9.43 2.31 -3.52
CA LEU A 211 9.04 1.04 -4.11
C LEU A 211 7.59 1.13 -4.60
N ALA A 212 7.32 0.50 -5.74
CA ALA A 212 5.96 0.27 -6.22
C ALA A 212 5.74 -1.23 -6.31
N VAL A 213 4.72 -1.70 -5.58
CA VAL A 213 4.36 -3.11 -5.50
C VAL A 213 2.91 -3.25 -5.90
N SER A 214 2.62 -4.18 -6.79
CA SER A 214 1.26 -4.65 -7.05
C SER A 214 1.19 -6.10 -6.61
N GLU A 215 0.39 -6.36 -5.57
CA GLU A 215 0.25 -7.69 -4.97
C GLU A 215 -1.07 -8.32 -5.41
N SER A 216 -0.97 -9.43 -6.14
CA SER A 216 -2.13 -10.27 -6.45
C SER A 216 -1.73 -11.73 -6.42
N PRO A 217 -2.64 -12.64 -6.00
CA PRO A 217 -2.41 -14.07 -6.08
C PRO A 217 -2.19 -14.57 -7.52
N PHE A 218 -2.54 -13.77 -8.54
CA PHE A 218 -2.39 -14.13 -9.96
C PHE A 218 -1.15 -13.55 -10.61
N ALA A 219 -0.73 -12.36 -10.22
CA ALA A 219 0.48 -11.75 -10.72
C ALA A 219 0.94 -10.69 -9.73
N ALA A 220 2.16 -10.85 -9.22
CA ALA A 220 2.82 -9.80 -8.48
C ALA A 220 3.75 -9.04 -9.42
N LEU A 221 3.84 -7.73 -9.24
CA LEU A 221 4.84 -6.89 -9.87
C LEU A 221 5.48 -6.04 -8.78
N SER A 222 6.75 -6.26 -8.50
CA SER A 222 7.47 -5.55 -7.44
C SER A 222 8.76 -4.98 -8.00
N THR A 223 8.95 -3.68 -7.84
CA THR A 223 10.15 -3.00 -8.36
C THR A 223 10.43 -1.72 -7.58
N PRO A 224 11.71 -1.36 -7.38
CA PRO A 224 12.04 0.00 -7.01
C PRO A 224 11.60 0.96 -8.12
N VAL A 225 11.14 2.13 -7.72
CA VAL A 225 10.90 3.29 -8.59
C VAL A 225 12.09 4.24 -8.48
N LEU A 226 12.50 4.56 -7.24
CA LEU A 226 13.70 5.34 -6.93
C LEU A 226 14.56 4.57 -5.94
N ALA A 227 15.88 4.56 -6.15
CA ALA A 227 16.85 4.25 -5.11
C ALA A 227 17.24 5.54 -4.37
N ASN A 228 17.81 5.40 -3.16
CA ASN A 228 18.23 6.56 -2.38
C ASN A 228 19.26 7.43 -3.14
N CYS A 229 20.18 6.81 -3.86
CA CYS A 229 21.19 7.49 -4.68
C CYS A 229 20.61 8.26 -5.87
N ASP A 230 19.40 7.89 -6.32
CA ASP A 230 18.72 8.48 -7.48
C ASP A 230 17.75 9.60 -7.08
N ALA A 231 17.46 9.73 -5.78
CA ALA A 231 16.55 10.75 -5.28
C ALA A 231 17.17 12.15 -5.44
N PRO A 232 16.47 13.10 -6.09
CA PRO A 232 16.96 14.46 -6.26
C PRO A 232 17.26 15.09 -4.89
N GLU A 233 18.35 15.86 -4.82
CA GLU A 233 18.76 16.55 -3.61
C GLU A 233 17.65 17.50 -3.17
N THR A 234 16.97 17.20 -2.05
CA THR A 234 16.04 18.16 -1.46
C THR A 234 16.89 19.34 -0.98
N PRO A 235 16.66 20.59 -1.43
CA PRO A 235 17.36 21.72 -0.85
C PRO A 235 17.08 21.73 0.65
N SER A 236 18.13 21.82 1.48
CA SER A 236 17.95 21.79 2.93
C SER A 236 16.92 22.84 3.32
N ALA A 237 15.98 22.47 4.20
CA ALA A 237 15.09 23.44 4.80
C ALA A 237 15.92 24.64 5.31
N PRO A 238 15.48 25.90 5.08
CA PRO A 238 16.21 27.04 5.61
C PRO A 238 16.33 26.85 7.13
N GLU A 239 17.56 26.98 7.65
CA GLU A 239 17.79 26.94 9.09
C GLU A 239 16.81 27.92 9.77
N PRO A 240 16.23 27.55 10.93
CA PRO A 240 15.36 28.46 11.65
C PRO A 240 16.12 29.76 11.90
N TYR A 241 15.57 30.85 11.38
CA TYR A 241 16.15 32.18 11.48
C TYR A 241 16.34 32.54 12.96
N ASP A 242 17.59 32.50 13.42
CA ASP A 242 17.99 32.89 14.77
C ASP A 242 18.05 34.42 14.85
N GLY A 243 16.88 35.05 14.84
CA GLY A 243 16.80 36.49 14.61
C GLY A 243 15.47 37.16 14.93
N ALA A 244 14.86 36.91 16.09
CA ALA A 244 13.82 37.81 16.58
C ALA A 244 13.82 37.93 18.12
N THR A 245 14.90 38.47 18.65
CA THR A 245 14.80 39.27 19.89
C THR A 245 14.46 40.70 19.50
N GLY A 246 13.25 41.14 19.85
CA GLY A 246 12.89 42.55 19.99
C GLY A 246 12.49 43.30 18.72
N PHE A 247 11.19 43.30 18.42
CA PHE A 247 10.56 44.49 17.85
C PHE A 247 9.20 44.71 18.51
N SER A 248 9.21 45.52 19.57
CA SER A 248 8.03 46.20 20.09
C SER A 248 7.72 47.34 19.12
N GLY A 249 6.65 47.21 18.35
CA GLY A 249 6.18 48.21 17.41
C GLY A 249 4.66 48.26 17.47
N THR A 250 4.15 49.43 17.81
CA THR A 250 2.78 49.78 18.15
C THR A 250 1.77 49.53 17.03
N TYR A 251 0.57 49.12 17.44
CA TYR A 251 -0.65 49.08 16.63
C TYR A 251 -0.96 50.49 16.09
N ASP A 252 -1.20 50.59 14.78
CA ASP A 252 -2.02 51.64 14.19
C ASP A 252 -3.23 50.97 13.53
N GLU A 253 -4.40 51.29 14.08
CA GLU A 253 -5.72 51.11 13.49
C GLU A 253 -5.83 51.99 12.24
N ASP A 254 -6.38 51.46 11.14
CA ASP A 254 -7.29 52.16 10.20
C ASP A 254 -7.28 51.45 8.84
N ALA A 255 -8.42 50.84 8.49
CA ALA A 255 -9.14 51.02 7.24
C ALA A 255 -10.10 49.83 7.03
N GLU A 256 -11.35 50.08 7.39
CA GLU A 256 -12.51 49.30 6.98
C GLU A 256 -12.69 49.37 5.46
N GLU A 257 -12.97 48.25 4.82
CA GLU A 257 -13.83 48.21 3.64
C GLU A 257 -14.73 46.97 3.77
N GLU A 258 -15.99 47.26 4.05
CA GLU A 258 -17.14 46.37 4.04
C GLU A 258 -17.35 45.86 2.60
N ASP A 259 -17.54 44.56 2.43
CA ASP A 259 -18.19 44.04 1.23
C ASP A 259 -19.30 43.07 1.67
N ASP A 260 -20.53 43.56 1.50
CA ASP A 260 -21.80 42.90 1.71
C ASP A 260 -21.94 41.68 0.80
N PHE A 261 -22.14 40.49 1.39
CA PHE A 261 -22.89 39.43 0.73
C PHE A 261 -23.81 38.75 1.72
N GLU A 262 -25.03 39.29 1.80
CA GLU A 262 -26.20 38.56 2.26
C GLU A 262 -26.43 37.35 1.33
N ASN A 263 -26.44 36.14 1.89
CA ASN A 263 -27.27 35.07 1.33
C ASN A 263 -27.78 34.19 2.46
N GLU A 264 -28.97 34.53 2.93
CA GLU A 264 -29.82 33.69 3.78
C GLU A 264 -30.37 32.50 2.98
N SER A 265 -30.44 31.35 3.66
CA SER A 265 -31.40 30.22 3.54
C SER A 265 -30.68 28.88 3.56
N GLU A 266 -31.10 27.84 4.28
CA GLU A 266 -32.16 27.63 5.26
C GLU A 266 -31.87 26.24 5.87
N ASP A 267 -32.30 26.03 7.11
CA ASP A 267 -32.27 24.76 7.84
C ASP A 267 -32.85 23.57 7.06
N HIS A 268 -32.10 22.46 6.99
CA HIS A 268 -32.69 21.13 6.84
C HIS A 268 -31.85 20.05 7.54
N ALA A 269 -31.88 20.08 8.88
CA ALA A 269 -31.67 18.91 9.72
C ALA A 269 -33.05 18.35 10.08
N ASP A 270 -33.54 17.34 9.32
CA ASP A 270 -34.50 16.31 9.74
C ASP A 270 -35.21 15.70 8.52
N THR A 271 -34.62 14.68 7.89
CA THR A 271 -35.36 13.56 7.28
C THR A 271 -34.40 12.52 6.72
N MET A 272 -34.04 11.49 7.50
CA MET A 272 -33.75 10.13 7.00
C MET A 272 -33.66 9.08 8.15
N ALA A 273 -34.43 9.27 9.23
CA ALA A 273 -34.59 8.29 10.30
C ALA A 273 -35.84 7.40 10.12
N ALA A 274 -36.19 7.03 8.88
CA ALA A 274 -37.46 6.35 8.59
C ALA A 274 -37.42 5.24 7.52
N LEU A 275 -36.29 4.54 7.34
CA LEU A 275 -36.21 3.42 6.37
C LEU A 275 -35.60 2.12 6.91
N LEU A 276 -35.63 1.89 8.23
CA LEU A 276 -35.28 0.59 8.81
C LEU A 276 -36.43 0.02 9.63
N SER A 277 -37.37 -0.64 8.94
CA SER A 277 -38.18 -1.72 9.50
C SER A 277 -38.71 -2.60 8.38
N PRO A 278 -38.30 -3.87 8.34
CA PRO A 278 -39.21 -4.96 8.07
C PRO A 278 -39.55 -5.65 9.38
N SER A 279 -40.84 -5.67 9.65
CA SER A 279 -41.54 -6.50 10.62
C SER A 279 -41.10 -7.96 10.56
N TYR A 280 -40.62 -8.50 11.68
CA TYR A 280 -40.73 -9.92 11.98
C TYR A 280 -41.10 -10.12 13.45
N SER A 281 -42.37 -10.44 13.65
CA SER A 281 -42.94 -10.94 14.90
C SER A 281 -42.57 -12.40 15.08
N GLY A 282 -41.90 -12.73 16.19
CA GLY A 282 -41.65 -14.10 16.61
C GLY A 282 -41.16 -14.13 18.06
N ASP A 283 -42.05 -14.50 18.97
CA ASP A 283 -41.79 -14.64 20.40
C ASP A 283 -40.65 -15.63 20.71
N ALA A 284 -39.65 -15.17 21.45
CA ALA A 284 -38.84 -16.03 22.31
C ALA A 284 -38.27 -15.18 23.46
N GLN A 285 -38.85 -15.35 24.65
CA GLN A 285 -38.26 -14.96 25.92
C GLN A 285 -36.87 -15.59 26.07
N GLY A 286 -35.84 -14.76 26.21
CA GLY A 286 -34.50 -15.16 26.57
C GLY A 286 -33.81 -14.00 27.29
N SER A 287 -33.69 -14.14 28.60
CA SER A 287 -33.14 -13.17 29.55
C SER A 287 -31.80 -12.57 29.12
N ALA A 288 -31.65 -11.25 29.32
CA ALA A 288 -30.35 -10.57 29.30
C ALA A 288 -29.43 -11.18 30.38
N PRO A 289 -28.20 -11.61 30.04
CA PRO A 289 -27.23 -12.01 31.05
C PRO A 289 -26.21 -10.90 31.30
N GLY A 290 -26.18 -10.43 32.56
CA GLY A 290 -24.94 -10.18 33.28
C GLY A 290 -24.34 -8.78 33.19
N ASP A 291 -24.78 -7.91 34.11
CA ASP A 291 -23.88 -6.93 34.73
C ASP A 291 -22.78 -7.71 35.49
N ASP A 292 -21.61 -7.85 34.87
CA ASP A 292 -20.41 -8.39 35.52
C ASP A 292 -19.51 -7.21 35.95
N PRO A 293 -19.19 -7.03 37.24
CA PRO A 293 -18.34 -5.93 37.72
C PRO A 293 -16.83 -6.12 37.43
N GLU A 294 -16.46 -7.10 36.60
CA GLU A 294 -15.10 -7.35 36.10
C GLU A 294 -14.96 -7.07 34.60
N ALA A 295 -15.63 -6.00 34.12
CA ALA A 295 -15.32 -5.46 32.81
C ALA A 295 -13.86 -4.95 32.82
N TRP A 296 -12.97 -5.73 32.19
CA TRP A 296 -11.58 -5.38 31.99
C TRP A 296 -11.52 -4.01 31.31
N HIS A 297 -11.15 -2.99 32.08
CA HIS A 297 -10.91 -1.65 31.54
C HIS A 297 -9.80 -1.76 30.51
N LEU A 298 -10.16 -1.70 29.22
CA LEU A 298 -9.18 -1.51 28.17
C LEU A 298 -8.49 -0.17 28.42
N PRO A 299 -7.15 -0.11 28.35
CA PRO A 299 -6.45 1.16 28.48
C PRO A 299 -6.92 2.11 27.38
N PRO A 300 -6.92 3.43 27.65
CA PRO A 300 -7.36 4.42 26.68
C PRO A 300 -6.57 4.30 25.37
N PRO A 301 -7.22 4.54 24.22
CA PRO A 301 -6.57 4.42 22.92
C PRO A 301 -5.32 5.33 22.86
N GLY A 302 -4.19 4.77 22.45
CA GLY A 302 -2.90 5.46 22.36
C GLY A 302 -1.83 5.03 23.37
N ILE A 303 -2.10 4.06 24.25
CA ILE A 303 -1.11 3.49 25.19
C ILE A 303 -1.00 1.97 25.01
N HIS A 304 -0.65 1.53 23.80
CA HIS A 304 -0.27 0.14 23.57
C HIS A 304 1.25 0.08 23.38
N THR A 305 1.93 -0.74 24.20
CA THR A 305 3.31 -1.13 23.88
C THR A 305 3.21 -2.13 22.74
N THR A 306 3.75 -1.78 21.57
CA THR A 306 3.61 -2.64 20.37
C THR A 306 4.38 -3.95 20.53
N GLY A 307 4.05 -4.97 19.75
CA GLY A 307 4.78 -6.25 19.75
C GLY A 307 6.27 -6.08 19.43
N THR A 308 6.61 -5.09 18.61
CA THR A 308 7.99 -4.72 18.29
C THR A 308 8.67 -3.96 19.44
N GLN A 309 7.95 -3.07 20.12
CA GLN A 309 8.45 -2.43 21.35
C GLN A 309 8.63 -3.44 22.50
N LEU A 310 7.76 -4.45 22.60
CA LEU A 310 7.90 -5.58 23.53
C LEU A 310 9.11 -6.44 23.19
N ARG A 311 9.32 -6.78 21.91
CA ARG A 311 10.53 -7.50 21.47
C ARG A 311 11.80 -6.73 21.79
N ARG A 312 11.85 -5.41 21.53
CA ARG A 312 13.02 -4.57 21.88
C ARG A 312 13.23 -4.43 23.40
N LYS A 313 12.18 -4.44 24.21
CA LYS A 313 12.29 -4.41 25.68
C LYS A 313 12.70 -5.74 26.31
N LEU A 314 12.35 -6.86 25.68
CA LEU A 314 12.56 -8.22 26.23
C LEU A 314 13.78 -8.93 25.63
N VAL A 315 14.20 -8.56 24.42
CA VAL A 315 15.35 -9.13 23.73
C VAL A 315 16.52 -8.15 23.84
N THR A 316 17.32 -8.33 24.89
CA THR A 316 18.57 -7.60 25.13
C THR A 316 19.76 -8.52 24.84
N GLU A 317 20.95 -7.97 24.64
CA GLU A 317 22.18 -8.80 24.53
C GLU A 317 22.36 -9.71 25.75
N GLU A 318 21.92 -9.25 26.92
CA GLU A 318 21.90 -10.01 28.17
C GLU A 318 20.90 -11.18 28.11
N SER A 319 19.67 -10.98 27.62
CA SER A 319 18.68 -12.07 27.51
C SER A 319 19.04 -13.10 26.42
N ILE A 320 19.69 -12.66 25.34
CA ILE A 320 20.27 -13.56 24.32
C ILE A 320 21.41 -14.39 24.93
N SER A 321 22.25 -13.79 25.76
CA SER A 321 23.36 -14.47 26.44
C SER A 321 22.87 -15.47 27.48
N GLU A 322 21.86 -15.14 28.28
CA GLU A 322 21.23 -16.06 29.25
C GLU A 322 20.56 -17.27 28.56
N LEU A 323 19.95 -17.07 27.39
CA LEU A 323 19.41 -18.14 26.55
C LEU A 323 20.52 -19.05 25.98
N ALA A 324 21.66 -18.47 25.61
CA ALA A 324 22.82 -19.23 25.15
C ALA A 324 23.47 -20.05 26.29
N GLU A 325 23.49 -19.52 27.52
CA GLU A 325 24.00 -20.22 28.70
C GLU A 325 23.05 -21.32 29.22
N SER A 326 21.74 -21.15 29.05
CA SER A 326 20.73 -22.14 29.45
C SER A 326 20.41 -23.19 28.38
N ALA A 327 21.03 -23.09 27.20
CA ALA A 327 20.88 -24.06 26.12
C ALA A 327 21.35 -25.45 26.56
N ARG A 328 20.39 -26.38 26.72
CA ARG A 328 20.70 -27.79 26.98
C ARG A 328 21.58 -28.34 25.84
N PRO A 329 22.59 -29.17 26.13
CA PRO A 329 23.49 -29.69 25.11
C PRO A 329 22.67 -30.39 24.02
N GLY A 330 22.91 -29.97 22.78
CA GLY A 330 22.22 -30.48 21.60
C GLY A 330 22.30 -32.00 21.48
N LEU A 331 21.36 -32.57 20.75
CA LEU A 331 21.18 -34.01 20.60
C LEU A 331 22.48 -34.71 20.12
N LEU A 332 23.27 -34.03 19.29
CA LEU A 332 24.60 -34.48 18.85
C LEU A 332 25.63 -34.50 19.99
N ALA A 333 25.68 -33.45 20.82
CA ALA A 333 26.57 -33.39 21.99
C ALA A 333 26.26 -34.48 23.04
N ARG A 334 25.01 -34.98 23.07
CA ARG A 334 24.61 -36.14 23.89
C ARG A 334 24.99 -37.49 23.28
N LEU A 335 25.05 -37.59 21.95
CA LEU A 335 25.44 -38.81 21.23
C LEU A 335 26.96 -39.06 21.27
N PHE A 336 27.77 -38.01 21.29
CA PHE A 336 29.25 -38.12 21.34
C PHE A 336 29.85 -38.16 22.76
N ARG A 337 29.02 -38.26 23.80
CA ARG A 337 29.46 -38.37 25.21
C ARG A 337 29.36 -39.79 25.79
N ARG A 338 29.24 -40.81 24.94
CA ARG A 338 29.30 -42.23 25.31
C ARG A 338 30.61 -42.87 24.87
#